data_AF-A0A816DFU8-F1
#
_entry.id   AF-A0A816DFU8-F1
#
_cell.length_a   1.000
_cell.length_b   1.000
_cell.length_c   1.000
_cell.angle_alpha   90.00
_cell.angle_beta   90.00
_cell.angle_gamma   90.00
#
_symmetry.space_group_name_H-M   'P 1'
#
loop_
_entity.id
_entity.type
_entity.pdbx_description
1 polymer ?
#
loop_
_entity_poly.entity_id
_entity_poly.type
_entity_poly.pdbx_seq_one_letter_code
_entity_poly.pdbx_strand_id
1 'polypeptide(L)'
;MAGYLSAGPQKTDKDEENQKIHEEIGETRFATDAIHVGQEPERWPGQAVVPPISMATTFKQLEPGKPVLYEYSRCGNPTRQCLEECLASLEKARYSLTFSSGLGATTTLM
;
A
#
# COMPACT_ATOMS: atom_id res chain seq x y z
N MET A 1 18.03 16.31 25.26
CA MET A 1 16.81 16.34 26.10
C MET A 1 15.71 17.07 25.33
N ALA A 2 14.95 16.36 24.50
CA ALA A 2 13.64 16.78 24.00
C ALA A 2 12.92 15.49 23.58
N GLY A 3 11.89 15.12 24.33
CA GLY A 3 11.21 13.83 24.23
C GLY A 3 10.28 13.77 23.01
N TYR A 4 10.25 12.61 22.36
CA TYR A 4 9.21 12.25 21.41
C TYR A 4 8.30 11.21 22.06
N LEU A 5 7.13 11.71 22.46
CA LEU A 5 6.00 10.98 23.03
C LEU A 5 5.50 9.91 22.06
N SER A 6 5.09 8.77 22.62
CA SER A 6 4.39 7.71 21.91
C SER A 6 3.05 8.22 21.38
N ALA A 7 2.83 8.13 20.08
CA ALA A 7 1.51 8.31 19.49
C ALA A 7 1.15 6.99 18.79
N GLY A 8 -0.01 6.42 19.14
CA GLY A 8 -0.62 5.32 18.39
C GLY A 8 -0.85 5.72 16.92
N PRO A 9 -1.33 4.80 16.06
CA PRO A 9 -1.49 5.07 14.64
C PRO A 9 -2.49 6.23 14.45
N GLN A 10 -1.96 7.43 14.25
CA GLN A 10 -2.73 8.59 13.84
C GLN A 10 -3.12 8.33 12.38
N LYS A 11 -4.42 8.45 12.05
CA LYS A 11 -4.87 8.60 10.67
C LYS A 11 -4.08 9.78 10.09
N THR A 12 -3.17 9.49 9.18
CA THR A 12 -2.34 10.52 8.55
C THR A 12 -3.23 11.38 7.65
N ASP A 13 -3.04 12.70 7.65
CA ASP A 13 -3.70 13.68 6.75
C ASP A 13 -3.74 13.22 5.28
N LYS A 14 -2.78 12.39 4.87
CA LYS A 14 -2.68 11.76 3.55
C LYS A 14 -3.86 10.85 3.20
N ASP A 15 -4.51 10.22 4.18
CA ASP A 15 -5.67 9.36 3.96
C ASP A 15 -6.92 10.18 3.59
N GLU A 16 -7.07 11.36 4.19
CA GLU A 16 -8.14 12.31 3.88
C GLU A 16 -7.86 13.09 2.58
N GLU A 17 -6.59 13.39 2.30
CA GLU A 17 -6.13 13.95 1.03
C GLU A 17 -6.36 12.96 -0.12
N ASN A 18 -6.05 11.67 0.07
CA ASN A 18 -6.37 10.63 -0.90
C ASN A 18 -7.88 10.50 -1.14
N GLN A 19 -8.71 10.60 -0.08
CA GLN A 19 -10.17 10.64 -0.22
C GLN A 19 -10.66 11.83 -1.04
N LYS A 20 -10.07 13.02 -0.86
CA LYS A 20 -10.40 14.21 -1.66
C LYS A 20 -9.91 14.12 -3.11
N ILE A 21 -8.74 13.51 -3.34
CA ILE A 21 -8.23 13.27 -4.69
C ILE A 21 -9.22 12.39 -5.46
N HIS A 22 -9.71 11.29 -4.87
CA HIS A 22 -10.72 10.43 -5.51
C HIS A 22 -12.06 11.13 -5.83
N GLU A 23 -12.40 12.22 -5.14
CA GLU A 23 -13.61 13.01 -5.43
C GLU A 23 -13.41 14.02 -6.58
N GLU A 24 -12.18 14.46 -6.85
CA GLU A 24 -11.89 15.54 -7.81
C GLU A 24 -11.49 15.03 -9.21
N ILE A 25 -10.90 13.84 -9.31
CA ILE A 25 -10.75 13.08 -10.57
C ILE A 25 -12.06 12.32 -10.84
N GLY A 26 -12.92 12.89 -11.69
CA GLY A 26 -14.20 12.29 -12.06
C GLY A 26 -14.09 10.80 -12.39
N GLU A 27 -15.06 10.00 -11.92
CA GLU A 27 -15.09 8.52 -11.96
C GLU A 27 -14.31 7.96 -13.17
N THR A 28 -13.10 7.49 -12.90
CA THR A 28 -12.37 6.68 -13.87
C THR A 28 -13.12 5.38 -14.11
N ARG A 29 -13.10 4.90 -15.35
CA ARG A 29 -13.81 3.67 -15.72
C ARG A 29 -13.01 2.48 -15.17
N PHE A 30 -13.69 1.42 -14.72
CA PHE A 30 -13.09 0.19 -14.19
C PHE A 30 -11.84 -0.30 -14.96
N ALA A 31 -11.88 -0.28 -16.29
CA ALA A 31 -10.76 -0.71 -17.14
C ALA A 31 -9.51 0.17 -17.02
N THR A 32 -9.68 1.46 -16.75
CA THR A 32 -8.58 2.42 -16.50
C THR A 32 -7.97 2.14 -15.13
N ASP A 33 -8.81 1.96 -14.11
CA ASP A 33 -8.34 1.71 -12.74
C ASP A 33 -7.55 0.40 -12.63
N ALA A 34 -8.00 -0.63 -13.34
CA ALA A 34 -7.34 -1.93 -13.37
C ALA A 34 -5.92 -1.88 -13.96
N ILE A 35 -5.58 -0.82 -14.71
CA ILE A 35 -4.28 -0.66 -15.36
C ILE A 35 -3.39 0.33 -14.60
N HIS A 36 -3.96 1.41 -14.05
CA HIS A 36 -3.18 2.54 -13.56
C HIS A 36 -3.05 2.64 -12.04
N VAL A 37 -4.03 2.15 -11.27
CA VAL A 37 -4.03 2.35 -9.81
C VAL A 37 -2.95 1.48 -9.13
N GLY A 38 -2.14 2.11 -8.26
CA GLY A 38 -1.05 1.45 -7.55
C GLY A 38 0.18 1.16 -8.40
N GLN A 39 0.24 1.68 -9.63
CA GLN A 39 1.33 1.49 -10.58
C GLN A 39 2.14 2.78 -10.83
N GLU A 40 2.15 3.72 -9.88
CA GLU A 40 2.77 5.04 -10.05
C GLU A 40 4.31 4.92 -10.16
N PRO A 41 4.92 5.34 -11.28
CA PRO A 41 6.36 5.17 -11.51
C PRO A 41 7.23 5.92 -10.49
N GLU A 42 6.72 7.03 -9.94
CA GLU A 42 7.44 7.90 -9.00
C GLU A 42 7.76 7.21 -7.67
N ARG A 43 7.05 6.11 -7.35
CA ARG A 43 7.29 5.33 -6.13
C ARG A 43 8.60 4.55 -6.17
N TRP A 44 9.18 4.32 -7.35
CA TRP A 44 10.32 3.43 -7.54
C TRP A 44 11.61 4.17 -7.89
N PRO A 45 12.75 3.73 -7.35
CA PRO A 45 14.04 4.24 -7.80
C PRO A 45 14.23 3.93 -9.30
N GLY A 46 14.48 4.97 -10.11
CA GLY A 46 14.63 4.85 -11.56
C GLY A 46 13.34 5.04 -12.37
N GLN A 47 12.21 5.36 -11.73
CA GLN A 47 10.94 5.69 -12.41
C GLN A 47 10.47 4.62 -13.39
N ALA A 48 10.63 3.35 -13.01
CA ALA A 48 10.16 2.23 -13.82
C ALA A 48 8.63 2.27 -13.92
N VAL A 49 8.12 2.19 -15.16
CA VAL A 49 6.67 2.20 -15.44
C VAL A 49 5.96 0.97 -14.86
N VAL A 50 6.64 -0.17 -14.87
CA VAL A 50 6.14 -1.39 -14.23
C VAL A 50 6.75 -1.48 -12.83
N PRO A 51 5.95 -1.70 -11.78
CA PRO A 51 6.45 -1.88 -10.43
C PRO A 51 7.47 -3.03 -10.35
N PRO A 52 8.60 -2.83 -9.65
CA PRO A 52 9.60 -3.85 -9.48
C PRO A 52 9.08 -4.99 -8.59
N ILE A 53 9.58 -6.20 -8.85
CA ILE A 53 9.28 -7.38 -8.03
C ILE A 53 10.25 -7.43 -6.84
N SER A 54 9.74 -7.20 -5.63
CA SER A 54 10.51 -7.27 -4.40
C SER A 54 10.45 -8.68 -3.80
N MET A 55 11.48 -9.48 -4.06
CA MET A 55 11.66 -10.82 -3.47
C MET A 55 12.38 -10.81 -2.11
N ALA A 56 12.73 -9.63 -1.59
CA ALA A 56 13.38 -9.51 -0.28
C ALA A 56 12.43 -9.97 0.83
N THR A 57 12.96 -10.64 1.86
CA THR A 57 12.19 -11.04 3.04
C THR A 57 12.16 -9.96 4.11
N THR A 58 13.22 -9.14 4.20
CA THR A 58 13.40 -8.05 5.16
C THR A 58 13.94 -6.81 4.46
N PHE A 59 13.68 -5.64 5.05
CA PHE A 59 14.06 -4.34 4.53
C PHE A 59 14.91 -3.58 5.54
N LYS A 60 15.80 -2.72 5.04
CA LYS A 60 16.73 -1.95 5.88
C LYS A 60 15.96 -0.96 6.76
N GLN A 61 16.24 -1.00 8.06
CA GLN A 61 15.77 0.00 9.03
C GLN A 61 16.78 1.15 9.17
N LEU A 62 16.31 2.35 9.49
CA LEU A 62 17.20 3.48 9.80
C LEU A 62 17.79 3.32 11.20
N GLU A 63 16.95 2.91 12.14
CA GLU A 63 17.29 2.60 13.52
C GLU A 63 16.44 1.39 13.96
N PRO A 64 16.83 0.65 15.01
CA PRO A 64 16.04 -0.46 15.52
C PRO A 64 14.58 -0.03 15.80
N GLY A 65 13.63 -0.68 15.15
CA GLY A 65 12.20 -0.38 15.27
C GLY A 65 11.71 0.87 14.52
N LYS A 66 12.55 1.48 13.67
CA LYS A 66 12.17 2.60 12.77
C LYS A 66 12.34 2.21 11.30
N PRO A 67 11.43 1.40 10.75
CA PRO A 67 11.43 1.09 9.32
C PRO A 67 11.07 2.33 8.49
N VAL A 68 11.60 2.40 7.26
CA VAL A 68 11.31 3.52 6.34
C VAL A 68 9.88 3.41 5.81
N LEU A 69 9.49 2.22 5.35
CA LEU A 69 8.16 1.93 4.81
C LEU A 69 7.77 0.47 5.09
N TYR A 70 8.71 -0.45 4.90
CA TYR A 70 8.55 -1.87 5.19
C TYR A 70 9.66 -2.35 6.12
N GLU A 71 9.39 -3.40 6.90
CA GLU A 71 10.35 -4.07 7.77
C GLU A 71 10.54 -5.53 7.34
N TYR A 72 9.41 -6.22 7.13
CA TYR A 72 9.39 -7.64 6.82
C TYR A 72 8.23 -7.95 5.86
N SER A 73 8.51 -8.71 4.79
CA SER A 73 7.59 -8.93 3.66
C SER A 73 6.28 -9.64 4.01
N ARG A 74 6.23 -10.36 5.13
CA ARG A 74 4.96 -10.89 5.65
C ARG A 74 4.01 -9.77 6.05
N CYS A 75 4.51 -8.77 6.77
CA CYS A 75 3.74 -7.63 7.26
C CYS A 75 3.40 -6.66 6.14
N GLY A 76 4.34 -6.38 5.25
CA GLY A 76 4.13 -5.51 4.10
C GLY A 76 5.23 -5.69 3.05
N ASN A 77 4.84 -5.69 1.77
CA ASN A 77 5.74 -5.83 0.65
C ASN A 77 5.29 -4.86 -0.46
N PRO A 78 6.20 -4.10 -1.08
CA PRO A 78 5.84 -3.10 -2.07
C PRO A 78 5.09 -3.67 -3.28
N THR A 79 5.51 -4.84 -3.78
CA THR A 79 4.85 -5.49 -4.91
C THR A 79 3.44 -5.97 -4.55
N ARG A 80 3.25 -6.49 -3.33
CA ARG A 80 1.92 -6.88 -2.85
C ARG A 80 1.01 -5.67 -2.66
N GLN A 81 1.55 -4.58 -2.13
CA GLN A 81 0.79 -3.35 -1.88
C GLN A 81 0.21 -2.77 -3.18
N CYS A 82 0.94 -2.82 -4.29
CA CYS A 82 0.40 -2.40 -5.61
C CYS A 82 -0.88 -3.15 -5.99
N LEU A 83 -0.91 -4.46 -5.76
CA LEU A 83 -2.09 -5.29 -6.03
C LEU A 83 -3.23 -4.98 -5.04
N GLU A 84 -2.91 -4.80 -3.76
CA GLU A 84 -3.89 -4.44 -2.73
C GLU A 84 -4.55 -3.08 -3.04
N GLU A 85 -3.78 -2.07 -3.44
CA GLU A 85 -4.32 -0.76 -3.82
C GLU A 85 -5.21 -0.82 -5.07
N CYS A 86 -4.77 -1.56 -6.09
CA CYS A 86 -5.58 -1.76 -7.30
C CYS A 86 -6.91 -2.47 -6.97
N LEU A 87 -6.88 -3.57 -6.23
CA LEU A 87 -8.10 -4.28 -5.83
C LEU A 87 -9.03 -3.43 -4.96
N ALA A 88 -8.47 -2.64 -4.03
CA ALA A 88 -9.25 -1.73 -3.20
C ALA A 88 -10.00 -0.70 -4.07
N SER A 89 -9.34 -0.12 -5.07
CA SER A 89 -9.97 0.82 -6.01
C SER A 89 -11.06 0.16 -6.84
N LEU A 90 -10.83 -1.04 -7.36
CA LEU A 90 -11.80 -1.75 -8.20
C LEU A 90 -13.08 -2.11 -7.44
N GLU A 91 -12.97 -2.49 -6.17
CA GLU A 91 -14.10 -2.84 -5.30
C GLU A 91 -14.70 -1.63 -4.56
N LYS A 92 -14.20 -0.41 -4.82
CA LYS A 92 -14.55 0.83 -4.07
C LYS A 92 -14.40 0.65 -2.55
N ALA A 93 -13.40 -0.12 -2.13
CA ALA A 93 -13.08 -0.40 -0.74
C ALA A 93 -11.96 0.51 -0.23
N ARG A 94 -11.91 0.74 1.09
CA ARG A 94 -10.85 1.57 1.71
C ARG A 94 -9.50 0.87 1.72
N TYR A 95 -9.50 -0.46 1.87
CA TYR A 95 -8.30 -1.29 1.92
C TYR A 95 -8.61 -2.66 1.31
N SER A 96 -7.58 -3.33 0.80
CA SER A 96 -7.62 -4.73 0.38
C SER A 96 -6.41 -5.46 0.95
N LEU A 97 -6.54 -6.78 1.16
CA LEU A 97 -5.47 -7.64 1.67
C LEU A 97 -5.32 -8.84 0.74
N THR A 98 -4.08 -9.11 0.31
CA THR A 98 -3.80 -10.23 -0.59
C THR A 98 -3.25 -11.43 0.18
N PHE A 99 -3.85 -12.58 -0.04
CA PHE A 99 -3.47 -13.85 0.58
C PHE A 99 -2.87 -14.82 -0.44
N SER A 100 -2.24 -15.89 0.06
CA SER A 100 -1.66 -16.95 -0.78
C SER A 100 -2.72 -17.77 -1.53
N SER A 101 -3.96 -17.78 -1.06
CA SER A 101 -5.08 -18.51 -1.66
C SER A 101 -6.42 -17.95 -1.19
N GLY A 102 -7.50 -18.27 -1.92
CA GLY A 102 -8.87 -17.94 -1.50
C GLY A 102 -9.25 -18.57 -0.17
N LEU A 103 -8.81 -19.81 0.11
CA LEU A 103 -9.04 -20.44 1.41
C LEU A 103 -8.33 -19.67 2.53
N GLY A 104 -7.09 -19.21 2.31
CA GLY A 104 -6.36 -18.39 3.27
C GLY A 104 -7.06 -17.06 3.56
N ALA A 105 -7.68 -16.45 2.54
CA ALA A 105 -8.51 -15.26 2.73
C ALA A 105 -9.74 -15.57 3.59
N THR A 106 -10.48 -16.64 3.28
CA THR A 106 -11.66 -17.04 4.07
C THR A 106 -11.29 -17.40 5.50
N THR A 107 -10.20 -18.14 5.73
CA THR A 107 -9.71 -18.48 7.07
C THR A 107 -9.32 -17.24 7.88
N THR A 108 -8.83 -16.18 7.23
CA THR A 108 -8.51 -14.92 7.92
C THR A 108 -9.76 -14.10 8.24
N LEU A 109 -10.82 -14.26 7.44
CA LEU A 109 -12.10 -13.59 7.64
C LEU A 109 -12.93 -14.20 8.78
N MET A 110 -12.86 -15.51 8.97
CA MET A 110 -13.58 -16.26 10.00
C MET A 110 -12.97 -16.08 11.39
#